data_AF-A0A7C6JSM3-F1
#
_entry.id   AF-A0A7C6JSM3-F1
#
_cell.length_a   1.000
_cell.length_b   1.000
_cell.length_c   1.000
_cell.angle_alpha   90.00
_cell.angle_beta   90.00
_cell.angle_gamma   90.00
#
_symmetry.space_group_name_H-M   'P 1'
#
loop_
_entity.id
_entity.type
_entity.pdbx_description
1 polymer ?
#
loop_
_entity_poly.entity_id
_entity_poly.type
_entity_poly.pdbx_seq_one_letter_code
_entity_poly.pdbx_strand_id
1 'polypeptide(L)'
;MNILALPVANGVLPRPGGSIQGLFLDKFSLRTLSCLGVEATAFLVPITQDGKALYPAGMLVRIEDLSRAEAVNPVTWNSNEVLVANLSGIVHATARRFVGERGFIVAESMQELDLKALRGRGEPVISGAGWQPQGGYTEPRSEKDITITIYGTDYDNNKVEIKGQVGGIVSAEKAHTLEHSIIRSLREYGLCTPKNLAWAMQVEAEELKDSISWGLHFKLPEILGQTRSGYCGNPMTSLAHFYLGQELSHFLQEGKTLPAALERARSRTLSRLTQDLDLGTEPAYLTLRGLKIGMWHDDSALVLSTLRRVLGTFPIDPWS
;
A
#
# COMPACT_ATOMS: atom_id res chain seq x y z
N MET A 1 -8.60 19.00 21.70
CA MET A 1 -7.87 18.20 22.71
C MET A 1 -6.42 18.02 22.24
N ASN A 2 -5.45 17.91 23.15
CA ASN A 2 -4.05 17.61 22.82
C ASN A 2 -3.70 16.22 23.36
N ILE A 3 -3.14 15.35 22.53
CA ILE A 3 -2.85 13.94 22.87
C ILE A 3 -1.46 13.59 22.35
N LEU A 4 -0.75 12.70 23.06
CA LEU A 4 0.52 12.16 22.56
C LEU A 4 0.28 11.27 21.34
N ALA A 5 0.98 11.59 20.25
CA ALA A 5 0.96 10.81 19.03
C ALA A 5 1.89 9.60 19.18
N LEU A 6 1.42 8.44 18.72
CA LEU A 6 2.18 7.23 18.57
C LEU A 6 2.29 6.92 17.06
N PRO A 7 3.41 7.30 16.42
CA PRO A 7 3.64 7.01 15.02
C PRO A 7 3.75 5.50 14.76
N VAL A 8 3.16 5.04 13.67
CA VAL A 8 3.30 3.67 13.17
C VAL A 8 3.81 3.68 11.73
N ALA A 9 4.65 2.72 11.39
CA ALA A 9 5.29 2.66 10.06
C ALA A 9 4.33 2.25 8.93
N ASN A 10 3.06 1.97 9.24
CA ASN A 10 2.05 1.52 8.31
C ASN A 10 0.66 2.04 8.72
N GLY A 11 -0.34 1.81 7.86
CA GLY A 11 -1.74 2.14 8.07
C GLY A 11 -2.50 1.17 8.98
N VAL A 12 -1.82 0.36 9.78
CA VAL A 12 -2.46 -0.64 10.66
C VAL A 12 -3.07 0.06 11.87
N LEU A 13 -4.39 0.21 11.84
CA LEU A 13 -5.18 0.85 12.89
C LEU A 13 -6.24 -0.12 13.41
N PRO A 14 -6.53 -0.17 14.71
CA PRO A 14 -7.66 -0.95 15.22
C PRO A 14 -8.98 -0.34 14.74
N ARG A 15 -10.00 -1.18 14.55
CA ARG A 15 -11.38 -0.70 14.32
C ARG A 15 -11.90 -0.01 15.59
N PRO A 16 -12.79 1.00 15.51
CA PRO A 16 -13.57 1.43 16.67
C PRO A 16 -14.25 0.24 17.37
N GLY A 17 -13.97 0.05 18.66
CA GLY A 17 -14.41 -1.09 19.46
C GLY A 17 -13.62 -2.39 19.28
N GLY A 18 -12.66 -2.44 18.34
CA GLY A 18 -11.76 -3.57 18.13
C GLY A 18 -10.39 -3.36 18.77
N SER A 19 -9.58 -4.41 18.82
CA SER A 19 -8.23 -4.37 19.41
C SER A 19 -7.17 -4.89 18.45
N ILE A 20 -5.95 -4.36 18.58
CA ILE A 20 -4.76 -4.88 17.91
C ILE A 20 -3.60 -5.00 18.90
N GLN A 21 -2.67 -5.90 18.61
CA GLN A 21 -1.39 -5.97 19.28
C GLN A 21 -0.31 -5.33 18.40
N GLY A 22 0.41 -4.35 18.94
CA GLY A 22 1.55 -3.70 18.28
C GLY A 22 2.87 -4.05 18.96
N LEU A 23 3.91 -4.25 18.15
CA LEU A 23 5.29 -4.41 18.61
C LEU A 23 6.08 -3.13 18.34
N PHE A 24 6.65 -2.54 19.38
CA PHE A 24 7.36 -1.27 19.32
C PHE A 24 8.82 -1.46 19.73
N LEU A 25 9.74 -1.21 18.78
CA LEU A 25 11.18 -1.41 18.96
C LEU A 25 11.96 -0.09 19.02
N ASP A 26 11.40 1.01 18.50
CA ASP A 26 12.13 2.27 18.41
C ASP A 26 12.10 3.02 19.76
N LYS A 27 13.19 3.74 20.05
CA LYS A 27 13.36 4.45 21.33
C LYS A 27 12.26 5.48 21.60
N PHE A 28 11.67 6.07 20.56
CA PHE A 28 10.63 7.07 20.71
C PHE A 28 9.33 6.41 21.20
N SER A 29 8.89 5.33 20.56
CA SER A 29 7.69 4.59 20.94
C SER A 29 7.84 3.97 22.32
N LEU A 30 9.01 3.38 22.63
CA LEU A 30 9.30 2.82 23.95
C LEU A 30 9.13 3.86 25.07
N ARG A 31 9.69 5.05 24.87
CA ARG A 31 9.58 6.16 25.82
C ARG A 31 8.15 6.67 25.94
N THR A 32 7.45 6.82 24.81
CA THR A 32 6.08 7.35 24.76
C THR A 32 5.11 6.42 25.47
N LEU A 33 5.14 5.13 25.17
CA LEU A 33 4.29 4.12 25.82
C LEU A 33 4.59 3.97 27.31
N SER A 34 5.88 3.97 27.70
CA SER A 34 6.27 3.93 29.12
C SER A 34 5.79 5.15 29.91
N CYS A 35 5.68 6.31 29.25
CA CYS A 35 5.18 7.54 29.88
C CYS A 35 3.65 7.57 29.99
N LEU A 36 2.94 7.02 29.01
CA LEU A 36 1.48 6.99 28.99
C LEU A 36 0.92 5.97 30.00
N GLY A 37 1.45 4.74 30.00
CA GLY A 37 0.95 3.66 30.85
C GLY A 37 -0.36 3.03 30.36
N VAL A 38 -0.84 2.03 31.10
CA VAL A 38 -2.11 1.33 30.84
C VAL A 38 -3.31 2.25 31.14
N GLU A 39 -4.44 2.05 30.46
CA GLU A 39 -5.65 2.89 30.41
C GLU A 39 -5.47 4.28 29.80
N ALA A 40 -4.26 4.70 29.45
CA ALA A 40 -4.03 5.98 28.81
C ALA A 40 -4.51 5.99 27.36
N THR A 41 -4.92 7.18 26.89
CA THR A 41 -5.29 7.41 25.51
C THR A 41 -4.09 7.94 24.71
N ALA A 42 -3.87 7.37 23.53
CA ALA A 42 -2.88 7.82 22.56
C ALA A 42 -3.53 8.10 21.20
N PHE A 43 -2.83 8.85 20.35
CA PHE A 43 -3.24 9.02 18.95
C PHE A 43 -2.33 8.19 18.04
N LEU A 44 -2.84 7.04 17.60
CA LEU A 44 -2.13 6.16 16.67
C LEU A 44 -2.19 6.74 15.26
N VAL A 45 -1.02 7.00 14.67
CA VAL A 45 -0.94 7.78 13.43
C VAL A 45 0.10 7.22 12.45
N PRO A 46 -0.22 7.07 11.16
CA PRO A 46 0.75 6.59 10.18
C PRO A 46 1.87 7.58 9.89
N ILE A 47 3.08 7.03 9.72
CA ILE A 47 4.22 7.71 9.12
C ILE A 47 4.11 7.54 7.60
N THR A 48 4.15 8.65 6.87
CA THR A 48 4.10 8.66 5.40
C THR A 48 5.41 8.17 4.78
N GLN A 49 5.38 7.63 3.55
CA GLN A 49 6.44 6.81 2.94
C GLN A 49 7.85 7.45 2.84
N ASP A 50 7.98 8.76 2.96
CA ASP A 50 9.29 9.41 3.07
C ASP A 50 9.93 9.25 4.48
N GLY A 51 9.20 8.71 5.45
CA GLY A 51 9.58 8.71 6.86
C GLY A 51 9.64 10.11 7.47
N LYS A 52 9.26 11.14 6.70
CA LYS A 52 9.49 12.56 7.03
C LYS A 52 8.29 13.25 7.66
N ALA A 53 7.09 12.69 7.53
CA ALA A 53 5.87 13.35 7.98
C ALA A 53 4.84 12.37 8.55
N LEU A 54 4.10 12.84 9.54
CA LEU A 54 2.94 12.16 10.11
C LEU A 54 1.70 12.50 9.30
N TYR A 55 0.91 11.49 8.95
CA TYR A 55 -0.38 11.68 8.32
C TYR A 55 -1.35 12.34 9.32
N PRO A 56 -2.12 13.39 8.97
CA PRO A 56 -2.90 14.13 9.95
C PRO A 56 -4.16 13.40 10.45
N ALA A 57 -4.46 12.20 9.96
CA ALA A 57 -5.60 11.40 10.41
C ALA A 57 -5.15 10.01 10.88
N GLY A 58 -5.87 9.45 11.84
CA GLY A 58 -5.52 8.18 12.49
C GLY A 58 -6.63 7.69 13.39
N MET A 59 -6.26 7.04 14.49
CA MET A 59 -7.18 6.43 15.45
C MET A 59 -6.82 6.89 16.86
N LEU A 60 -7.82 7.39 17.61
CA LEU A 60 -7.68 7.45 19.06
C LEU A 60 -7.74 6.05 19.61
N VAL A 61 -6.75 5.68 20.40
CA VAL A 61 -6.65 4.35 20.98
C VAL A 61 -6.48 4.41 22.49
N ARG A 62 -6.99 3.41 23.19
CA ARG A 62 -6.66 3.18 24.60
C ARG A 62 -5.65 2.05 24.71
N ILE A 63 -4.67 2.24 25.59
CA ILE A 63 -3.67 1.23 25.91
C ILE A 63 -4.27 0.27 26.92
N GLU A 64 -4.66 -0.93 26.49
CA GLU A 64 -5.29 -1.95 27.36
C GLU A 64 -4.24 -2.74 28.15
N ASP A 65 -3.07 -2.97 27.56
CA ASP A 65 -1.98 -3.72 28.19
C ASP A 65 -0.63 -3.28 27.63
N LEU A 66 0.40 -3.38 28.47
CA LEU A 66 1.80 -3.12 28.13
C LEU A 66 2.68 -4.19 28.76
N SER A 67 3.36 -4.95 27.91
CA SER A 67 4.37 -5.91 28.35
C SER A 67 5.72 -5.61 27.72
N ARG A 68 6.78 -5.84 28.49
CA ARG A 68 8.16 -5.80 28.02
C ARG A 68 8.54 -7.20 27.55
N ALA A 69 9.15 -7.27 26.38
CA ALA A 69 9.76 -8.48 25.88
C ALA A 69 11.16 -8.18 25.32
N GLU A 70 11.87 -9.22 24.95
CA GLU A 70 13.14 -9.13 24.27
C GLU A 70 12.99 -9.63 22.83
N ALA A 71 13.43 -8.83 21.86
CA ALA A 71 13.53 -9.23 20.47
C ALA A 71 15.00 -9.46 20.11
N VAL A 72 15.30 -10.69 19.66
CA VAL A 72 16.64 -11.05 19.18
C VAL A 72 16.75 -10.68 17.71
N ASN A 73 17.74 -9.86 17.37
CA ASN A 73 18.11 -9.63 15.97
C ASN A 73 18.78 -10.89 15.42
N PRO A 74 18.20 -11.57 14.41
CA PRO A 74 18.74 -12.84 13.92
C PRO A 74 20.05 -12.70 13.14
N VAL A 75 20.42 -11.47 12.74
CA VAL A 75 21.64 -11.17 12.01
C VAL A 75 22.78 -10.83 12.98
N THR A 76 22.51 -9.99 13.97
CA THR A 76 23.55 -9.53 14.92
C THR A 76 23.57 -10.30 16.23
N TRP A 77 22.59 -11.16 16.49
CA TRP A 77 22.37 -11.88 17.75
C TRP A 77 22.24 -10.99 18.99
N ASN A 78 22.00 -9.70 18.80
CA ASN A 78 21.78 -8.76 19.89
C ASN A 78 20.32 -8.81 20.32
N SER A 79 20.09 -8.87 21.63
CA SER A 79 18.77 -8.67 22.22
C SER A 79 18.49 -7.18 22.37
N ASN A 80 17.33 -6.73 21.91
CA ASN A 80 16.83 -5.39 22.18
C ASN A 80 15.52 -5.50 22.94
N GLU A 81 15.32 -4.60 23.91
CA GLU A 81 14.05 -4.45 24.59
C GLU A 81 12.98 -3.98 23.60
N VAL A 82 11.80 -4.60 23.69
CA VAL A 82 10.61 -4.23 22.93
C VAL A 82 9.42 -4.08 23.86
N LEU A 83 8.52 -3.17 23.51
CA LEU A 83 7.19 -3.10 24.14
C LEU A 83 6.17 -3.74 23.22
N VAL A 84 5.39 -4.65 23.79
CA VAL A 84 4.18 -5.17 23.20
C VAL A 84 3.02 -4.43 23.84
N ALA A 85 2.22 -3.74 23.03
CA ALA A 85 1.05 -3.00 23.48
C ALA A 85 -0.22 -3.56 22.87
N ASN A 86 -1.22 -3.85 23.70
CA ASN A 86 -2.58 -4.12 23.22
C ASN A 86 -3.34 -2.79 23.19
N LEU A 87 -3.80 -2.42 22.00
CA LEU A 87 -4.44 -1.13 21.72
C LEU A 87 -5.87 -1.34 21.28
N SER A 88 -6.84 -0.74 21.98
CA SER A 88 -8.24 -0.73 21.55
C SER A 88 -8.57 0.56 20.79
N GLY A 89 -9.27 0.43 19.67
CA GLY A 89 -9.71 1.57 18.87
C GLY A 89 -10.91 2.26 19.51
N ILE A 90 -10.84 3.57 19.70
CA ILE A 90 -11.95 4.39 20.20
C ILE A 90 -12.71 4.96 19.01
N VAL A 91 -12.05 5.85 18.25
CA VAL A 91 -12.67 6.55 17.12
C VAL A 91 -11.60 7.12 16.18
N HIS A 92 -11.95 7.25 14.89
CA HIS A 92 -11.12 7.98 13.96
C HIS A 92 -11.00 9.44 14.38
N ALA A 93 -9.82 10.02 14.22
CA ALA A 93 -9.57 11.41 14.56
C ALA A 93 -8.54 12.05 13.63
N THR A 94 -8.54 13.38 13.62
CA THR A 94 -7.56 14.18 12.88
C THR A 94 -6.92 15.23 13.77
N ALA A 95 -5.62 15.45 13.56
CA ALA A 95 -4.82 16.48 14.20
C ALA A 95 -4.65 17.68 13.25
N ARG A 96 -4.71 18.90 13.80
CA ARG A 96 -4.42 20.11 13.01
C ARG A 96 -2.92 20.24 12.71
N ARG A 97 -2.09 19.88 13.69
CA ARG A 97 -0.63 19.91 13.60
C ARG A 97 0.00 18.98 14.63
N PHE A 98 1.28 18.69 14.43
CA PHE A 98 2.13 17.94 15.35
C PHE A 98 3.24 18.83 15.87
N VAL A 99 3.51 18.78 17.18
CA VAL A 99 4.55 19.57 17.84
C VAL A 99 5.46 18.62 18.63
N GLY A 100 6.77 18.76 18.43
CA GLY A 100 7.76 18.04 19.24
C GLY A 100 7.98 18.75 20.57
N GLU A 101 7.61 18.12 21.69
CA GLU A 101 7.77 18.70 23.03
C GLU A 101 8.42 17.72 23.99
N ARG A 102 9.53 18.14 24.62
CA ARG A 102 10.26 17.34 25.63
C ARG A 102 10.62 15.92 25.15
N GLY A 103 10.76 15.72 23.84
CA GLY A 103 11.06 14.44 23.20
C GLY A 103 9.85 13.51 23.04
N PHE A 104 8.64 14.05 23.08
CA PHE A 104 7.40 13.43 22.62
C PHE A 104 6.85 14.18 21.41
N ILE A 105 5.88 13.59 20.73
CA ILE A 105 5.10 14.26 19.68
C ILE A 105 3.69 14.47 20.23
N VAL A 106 3.24 15.72 20.25
CA VAL A 106 1.89 16.12 20.66
C VAL A 106 1.07 16.40 19.40
N ALA A 107 -0.04 15.69 19.25
CA ALA A 107 -1.08 15.99 18.29
C ALA A 107 -2.01 17.07 18.86
N GLU A 108 -2.01 18.24 18.24
CA GLU A 108 -2.77 19.38 18.75
C GLU A 108 -4.09 19.61 18.02
N SER A 109 -5.04 20.17 18.76
CA SER A 109 -6.37 20.51 18.23
C SER A 109 -7.06 19.31 17.57
N MET A 110 -6.96 18.15 18.23
CA MET A 110 -7.58 16.90 17.78
C MET A 110 -9.10 17.04 17.67
N GLN A 111 -9.65 16.51 16.59
CA GLN A 111 -11.09 16.42 16.33
C GLN A 111 -11.47 15.00 15.92
N GLU A 112 -12.65 14.56 16.37
CA GLU A 112 -13.24 13.32 15.90
C GLU A 112 -13.56 13.41 14.41
N LEU A 113 -13.30 12.31 13.69
CA LEU A 113 -13.49 12.20 12.26
C LEU A 113 -14.62 11.21 11.96
N ASP A 114 -15.85 11.71 11.91
CA ASP A 114 -17.01 10.90 11.49
C ASP A 114 -16.97 10.65 9.98
N LEU A 115 -16.53 9.45 9.61
CA LEU A 115 -16.41 9.01 8.23
C LEU A 115 -17.78 8.92 7.53
N LYS A 116 -18.85 8.54 8.24
CA LYS A 116 -20.20 8.47 7.65
C LYS A 116 -20.71 9.87 7.32
N ALA A 117 -20.52 10.82 8.23
CA ALA A 117 -20.87 12.22 7.99
C ALA A 117 -20.02 12.86 6.88
N LEU A 118 -18.76 12.46 6.71
CA LEU A 118 -17.94 12.89 5.56
C LEU A 118 -18.50 12.36 4.24
N ARG A 119 -18.82 11.05 4.17
CA ARG A 119 -19.44 10.46 2.97
C ARG A 119 -20.76 11.14 2.62
N GLY A 120 -21.60 11.43 3.62
CA GLY A 120 -22.87 12.14 3.44
C GLY A 120 -22.73 13.57 2.92
N ARG A 121 -21.57 14.21 3.12
CA ARG A 121 -21.24 15.55 2.60
C ARG A 121 -20.56 15.52 1.22
N GLY A 122 -20.47 14.35 0.58
CA GLY A 122 -19.86 14.19 -0.74
C GLY A 122 -18.33 14.01 -0.70
N GLU A 123 -17.75 13.71 0.46
CA GLU A 123 -16.33 13.34 0.60
C GLU A 123 -16.22 11.84 0.90
N PRO A 124 -16.23 10.98 -0.13
CA PRO A 124 -16.15 9.54 0.04
C PRO A 124 -14.79 9.12 0.60
N VAL A 125 -14.80 8.09 1.44
CA VAL A 125 -13.61 7.55 2.10
C VAL A 125 -13.79 6.05 2.33
N ILE A 126 -12.69 5.31 2.22
CA ILE A 126 -12.60 3.91 2.63
C ILE A 126 -11.67 3.85 3.85
N SER A 127 -12.10 3.16 4.90
CA SER A 127 -11.32 2.92 6.11
C SER A 127 -10.57 1.60 6.04
N GLY A 128 -9.28 1.64 6.34
CA GLY A 128 -8.43 0.47 6.57
C GLY A 128 -8.41 0.03 8.04
N ALA A 129 -9.18 0.68 8.93
CA ALA A 129 -9.18 0.30 10.34
C ALA A 129 -9.83 -1.08 10.53
N GLY A 130 -9.13 -1.97 11.24
CA GLY A 130 -9.60 -3.31 11.55
C GLY A 130 -9.22 -4.39 10.53
N TRP A 131 -8.63 -4.05 9.38
CA TRP A 131 -8.28 -5.02 8.36
C TRP A 131 -7.09 -4.58 7.52
N GLN A 132 -6.41 -5.54 6.90
CA GLN A 132 -5.26 -5.27 6.05
C GLN A 132 -5.54 -5.76 4.63
N PRO A 133 -5.50 -4.87 3.60
CA PRO A 133 -5.62 -5.30 2.22
C PRO A 133 -4.41 -6.13 1.81
N GLN A 134 -4.65 -7.30 1.23
CA GLN A 134 -3.63 -8.24 0.78
C GLN A 134 -3.43 -8.20 -0.73
N GLY A 135 -4.49 -7.90 -1.48
CA GLY A 135 -4.45 -7.75 -2.92
C GLY A 135 -5.78 -7.26 -3.48
N GLY A 136 -5.88 -7.26 -4.79
CA GLY A 136 -7.10 -6.93 -5.50
C GLY A 136 -7.10 -7.57 -6.87
N TYR A 137 -8.21 -7.39 -7.57
CA TYR A 137 -8.30 -7.66 -9.00
C TYR A 137 -9.40 -6.78 -9.62
N THR A 138 -9.23 -6.51 -10.92
CA THR A 138 -10.16 -5.75 -11.74
C THR A 138 -10.80 -6.68 -12.77
N GLU A 139 -12.12 -6.69 -12.84
CA GLU A 139 -12.92 -7.48 -13.79
C GLU A 139 -13.57 -6.57 -14.84
N PRO A 140 -12.90 -6.28 -15.97
CA PRO A 140 -13.50 -5.52 -17.05
C PRO A 140 -14.34 -6.43 -17.96
N ARG A 141 -15.67 -6.45 -17.76
CA ARG A 141 -16.61 -7.20 -18.60
C ARG A 141 -17.07 -6.40 -19.82
N SER A 142 -17.20 -5.08 -19.66
CA SER A 142 -17.43 -4.11 -20.73
C SER A 142 -17.01 -2.72 -20.26
N GLU A 143 -16.99 -1.71 -21.15
CA GLU A 143 -16.70 -0.32 -20.76
C GLU A 143 -17.63 0.23 -19.65
N LYS A 144 -18.87 -0.29 -19.58
CA LYS A 144 -19.87 0.11 -18.57
C LYS A 144 -19.93 -0.85 -17.37
N ASP A 145 -19.18 -1.95 -17.40
CA ASP A 145 -19.17 -2.98 -16.36
C ASP A 145 -17.73 -3.35 -16.03
N ILE A 146 -17.16 -2.64 -15.06
CA ILE A 146 -15.80 -2.81 -14.58
C ILE A 146 -15.85 -2.82 -13.05
N THR A 147 -15.70 -4.00 -12.46
CA THR A 147 -15.70 -4.15 -11.00
C THR A 147 -14.27 -4.24 -10.49
N ILE A 148 -13.95 -3.46 -9.47
CA ILE A 148 -12.72 -3.60 -8.69
C ILE A 148 -13.07 -4.31 -7.39
N THR A 149 -12.35 -5.37 -7.07
CA THR A 149 -12.42 -6.07 -5.78
C THR A 149 -11.10 -5.92 -5.05
N ILE A 150 -11.13 -5.45 -3.81
CA ILE A 150 -9.98 -5.44 -2.90
C ILE A 150 -10.27 -6.44 -1.79
N TYR A 151 -9.36 -7.40 -1.57
CA TYR A 151 -9.50 -8.42 -0.55
C TYR A 151 -8.37 -8.34 0.49
N GLY A 152 -8.65 -8.85 1.67
CA GLY A 152 -7.71 -8.84 2.78
C GLY A 152 -8.16 -9.72 3.93
N THR A 153 -7.58 -9.47 5.09
CA THR A 153 -7.96 -10.13 6.35
C THR A 153 -8.20 -9.10 7.42
N ASP A 154 -9.20 -9.34 8.27
CA ASP A 154 -9.28 -8.65 9.55
C ASP A 154 -8.17 -9.14 10.50
N TYR A 155 -8.03 -8.49 11.67
CA TYR A 155 -7.00 -8.86 12.64
C TYR A 155 -7.32 -10.14 13.43
N ASP A 156 -8.52 -10.70 13.26
CA ASP A 156 -8.92 -12.02 13.74
C ASP A 156 -8.67 -13.12 12.68
N ASN A 157 -8.04 -12.77 11.56
CA ASN A 157 -7.72 -13.61 10.40
C ASN A 157 -8.93 -14.04 9.56
N ASN A 158 -10.09 -13.41 9.69
CA ASN A 158 -11.21 -13.63 8.80
C ASN A 158 -10.98 -12.93 7.46
N LYS A 159 -11.36 -13.59 6.37
CA LYS A 159 -11.29 -13.00 5.02
C LYS A 159 -12.36 -11.92 4.87
N VAL A 160 -11.97 -10.77 4.36
CA VAL A 160 -12.85 -9.63 4.09
C VAL A 160 -12.57 -9.06 2.71
N GLU A 161 -13.56 -8.41 2.10
CA GLU A 161 -13.41 -7.76 0.80
C GLU A 161 -14.30 -6.53 0.67
N ILE A 162 -13.90 -5.62 -0.21
CA ILE A 162 -14.72 -4.48 -0.67
C ILE A 162 -14.78 -4.50 -2.19
N LYS A 163 -15.94 -4.12 -2.72
CA LYS A 163 -16.20 -4.09 -4.16
C LYS A 163 -16.73 -2.72 -4.58
N GLY A 164 -16.29 -2.27 -5.75
CA GLY A 164 -16.74 -1.02 -6.35
C GLY A 164 -16.95 -1.18 -7.86
N GLN A 165 -18.14 -0.81 -8.33
CA GLN A 165 -18.46 -0.78 -9.76
C GLN A 165 -18.04 0.57 -10.35
N VAL A 166 -16.97 0.57 -11.16
CA VAL A 166 -16.38 1.79 -11.73
C VAL A 166 -16.59 1.91 -13.23
N GLY A 167 -17.30 0.96 -13.85
CA GLY A 167 -17.71 1.00 -15.24
C GLY A 167 -18.47 2.30 -15.58
N GLY A 168 -18.18 2.87 -16.75
CA GLY A 168 -18.72 4.17 -17.18
C GLY A 168 -18.20 5.38 -16.41
N ILE A 169 -17.27 5.21 -15.47
CA ILE A 169 -16.56 6.30 -14.79
C ILE A 169 -15.11 6.40 -15.30
N VAL A 170 -14.45 5.26 -15.48
CA VAL A 170 -13.04 5.14 -15.89
C VAL A 170 -12.87 3.95 -16.85
N SER A 171 -11.74 3.91 -17.59
CA SER A 171 -11.38 2.76 -18.44
C SER A 171 -10.84 1.58 -17.63
N ALA A 172 -10.65 0.43 -18.28
CA ALA A 172 -10.10 -0.77 -17.65
C ALA A 172 -8.67 -0.56 -17.12
N GLU A 173 -7.80 0.08 -17.92
CA GLU A 173 -6.43 0.43 -17.51
C GLU A 173 -6.44 1.27 -16.25
N LYS A 174 -7.34 2.26 -16.23
CA LYS A 174 -7.43 3.21 -15.13
C LYS A 174 -8.03 2.55 -13.89
N ALA A 175 -8.99 1.65 -14.05
CA ALA A 175 -9.53 0.84 -12.97
C ALA A 175 -8.45 -0.04 -12.34
N HIS A 176 -7.57 -0.65 -13.14
CA HIS A 176 -6.45 -1.42 -12.64
C HIS A 176 -5.43 -0.56 -11.86
N THR A 177 -5.08 0.64 -12.36
CA THR A 177 -4.27 1.60 -11.59
C THR A 177 -4.94 1.98 -10.26
N LEU A 178 -6.27 2.21 -10.27
CA LEU A 178 -7.04 2.57 -9.08
C LEU A 178 -7.06 1.46 -8.04
N GLU A 179 -7.20 0.21 -8.45
CA GLU A 179 -7.14 -0.97 -7.59
C GLU A 179 -5.86 -0.95 -6.73
N HIS A 180 -4.70 -0.86 -7.39
CA HIS A 180 -3.41 -0.78 -6.72
C HIS A 180 -3.29 0.45 -5.81
N SER A 181 -3.78 1.59 -6.29
CA SER A 181 -3.69 2.86 -5.57
C SER A 181 -4.57 2.87 -4.31
N ILE A 182 -5.72 2.20 -4.33
CA ILE A 182 -6.57 2.00 -3.15
C ILE A 182 -5.83 1.13 -2.13
N ILE A 183 -5.25 -0.01 -2.57
CA ILE A 183 -4.47 -0.90 -1.70
C ILE A 183 -3.33 -0.11 -1.05
N ARG A 184 -2.53 0.59 -1.85
CA ARG A 184 -1.43 1.43 -1.37
C ARG A 184 -1.91 2.45 -0.34
N SER A 185 -2.96 3.21 -0.66
CA SER A 185 -3.48 4.23 0.24
C SER A 185 -3.95 3.65 1.58
N LEU A 186 -4.60 2.48 1.57
CA LEU A 186 -5.04 1.82 2.79
C LEU A 186 -3.85 1.28 3.61
N ARG A 187 -2.85 0.68 2.94
CA ARG A 187 -1.64 0.17 3.61
C ARG A 187 -0.78 1.26 4.23
N GLU A 188 -0.72 2.44 3.61
CA GLU A 188 0.14 3.53 4.07
C GLU A 188 -0.55 4.45 5.06
N TYR A 189 -1.80 4.82 4.80
CA TYR A 189 -2.48 5.87 5.56
C TYR A 189 -3.61 5.35 6.46
N GLY A 190 -3.99 4.07 6.34
CA GLY A 190 -5.16 3.51 7.01
C GLY A 190 -6.50 4.11 6.53
N LEU A 191 -6.46 5.01 5.54
CA LEU A 191 -7.59 5.72 4.97
C LEU A 191 -7.33 5.97 3.48
N CYS A 192 -8.33 5.69 2.64
CA CYS A 192 -8.35 6.05 1.23
C CYS A 192 -9.32 7.21 0.99
N THR A 193 -8.78 8.42 0.87
CA THR A 193 -9.51 9.64 0.50
C THR A 193 -9.21 10.00 -0.95
N PRO A 194 -9.99 10.89 -1.61
CA PRO A 194 -9.70 11.31 -2.98
C PRO A 194 -8.30 11.91 -3.13
N LYS A 195 -7.80 12.59 -2.10
CA LYS A 195 -6.44 13.18 -2.10
C LYS A 195 -5.36 12.12 -2.01
N ASN A 196 -5.49 11.17 -1.06
CA ASN A 196 -4.52 10.09 -0.91
C ASN A 196 -4.53 9.17 -2.13
N LEU A 197 -5.71 8.94 -2.73
CA LEU A 197 -5.85 8.14 -3.93
C LEU A 197 -5.15 8.80 -5.13
N ALA A 198 -5.35 10.11 -5.33
CA ALA A 198 -4.67 10.86 -6.39
C ALA A 198 -3.14 10.76 -6.25
N TRP A 199 -2.64 10.92 -5.02
CA TRP A 199 -1.21 10.77 -4.72
C TRP A 199 -0.74 9.34 -4.96
N ALA A 200 -1.47 8.33 -4.47
CA ALA A 200 -1.12 6.92 -4.61
C ALA A 200 -1.06 6.49 -6.08
N MET A 201 -1.97 7.00 -6.92
CA MET A 201 -1.94 6.78 -8.37
C MET A 201 -0.69 7.36 -9.03
N GLN A 202 -0.28 8.55 -8.62
CA GLN A 202 0.94 9.17 -9.14
C GLN A 202 2.17 8.33 -8.76
N VAL A 203 2.29 7.96 -7.49
CA VAL A 203 3.44 7.18 -7.01
C VAL A 203 3.47 5.78 -7.61
N GLU A 204 2.32 5.11 -7.73
CA GLU A 204 2.25 3.80 -8.40
C GLU A 204 2.74 3.90 -9.85
N ALA A 205 2.30 4.92 -10.59
CA ALA A 205 2.73 5.13 -11.98
C ALA A 205 4.23 5.47 -12.08
N GLU A 206 4.77 6.27 -11.17
CA GLU A 206 6.20 6.60 -11.10
C GLU A 206 7.05 5.36 -10.80
N GLU A 207 6.69 4.58 -9.78
CA GLU A 207 7.41 3.35 -9.42
C GLU A 207 7.36 2.30 -10.54
N LEU A 208 6.24 2.17 -11.25
CA LEU A 208 6.14 1.28 -12.42
C LEU A 208 7.03 1.74 -13.58
N LYS A 209 7.11 3.05 -13.84
CA LYS A 209 8.02 3.60 -14.84
C LYS A 209 9.47 3.33 -14.47
N ASP A 210 9.83 3.50 -13.21
CA ASP A 210 11.17 3.20 -12.71
C ASP A 210 11.48 1.71 -12.83
N SER A 211 10.55 0.84 -12.43
CA SER A 211 10.65 -0.62 -12.58
C SER A 211 10.89 -1.04 -14.03
N ILE A 212 10.13 -0.48 -14.98
CA ILE A 212 10.34 -0.74 -16.41
C ILE A 212 11.69 -0.19 -16.86
N SER A 213 11.99 1.07 -16.54
CA SER A 213 13.22 1.74 -16.99
C SER A 213 14.45 0.99 -16.50
N TRP A 214 14.50 0.62 -15.22
CA TRP A 214 15.60 -0.11 -14.62
C TRP A 214 15.66 -1.56 -15.13
N GLY A 215 14.51 -2.22 -15.24
CA GLY A 215 14.41 -3.58 -15.76
C GLY A 215 14.94 -3.69 -17.19
N LEU A 216 14.63 -2.72 -18.05
CA LEU A 216 15.15 -2.66 -19.41
C LEU A 216 16.62 -2.24 -19.45
N HIS A 217 17.02 -1.21 -18.70
CA HIS A 217 18.37 -0.65 -18.72
C HIS A 217 19.42 -1.64 -18.18
N PHE A 218 19.13 -2.28 -17.05
CA PHE A 218 20.04 -3.24 -16.39
C PHE A 218 19.78 -4.69 -16.80
N LYS A 219 18.86 -4.92 -17.73
CA LYS A 219 18.44 -6.25 -18.20
C LYS A 219 17.93 -7.16 -17.07
N LEU A 220 17.07 -6.64 -16.21
CA LEU A 220 16.50 -7.32 -15.06
C LEU A 220 14.98 -7.55 -15.29
N PRO A 221 14.56 -8.55 -16.08
CA PRO A 221 13.14 -8.85 -16.27
C PRO A 221 12.40 -9.23 -14.97
N GLU A 222 13.11 -9.74 -13.96
CA GLU A 222 12.52 -10.15 -12.68
C GLU A 222 11.95 -8.99 -11.85
N ILE A 223 12.40 -7.75 -12.09
CA ILE A 223 11.91 -6.56 -11.36
C ILE A 223 10.79 -5.85 -12.11
N LEU A 224 10.41 -6.30 -13.32
CA LEU A 224 9.39 -5.65 -14.15
C LEU A 224 8.00 -5.72 -13.48
N GLY A 225 7.40 -4.55 -13.26
CA GLY A 225 6.11 -4.37 -12.60
C GLY A 225 6.13 -4.61 -11.09
N GLN A 226 7.31 -4.55 -10.48
CA GLN A 226 7.48 -4.53 -9.04
C GLN A 226 7.34 -3.10 -8.52
N THR A 227 6.38 -2.88 -7.61
CA THR A 227 6.23 -1.65 -6.83
C THR A 227 6.35 -1.95 -5.34
N ARG A 228 6.37 -0.92 -4.50
CA ARG A 228 6.35 -1.10 -3.03
C ARG A 228 5.07 -1.80 -2.54
N SER A 229 3.98 -1.73 -3.30
CA SER A 229 2.73 -2.46 -3.02
C SER A 229 2.82 -3.95 -3.35
N GLY A 230 3.82 -4.39 -4.12
CA GLY A 230 4.02 -5.78 -4.54
C GLY A 230 4.25 -5.91 -6.04
N TYR A 231 4.12 -7.14 -6.55
CA TYR A 231 4.15 -7.39 -7.99
C TYR A 231 2.77 -7.15 -8.59
N CYS A 232 2.74 -6.42 -9.70
CA CYS A 232 1.55 -6.27 -10.51
C CYS A 232 1.27 -7.56 -11.30
N GLY A 233 0.04 -8.06 -11.24
CA GLY A 233 -0.41 -9.24 -11.99
C GLY A 233 -0.70 -8.97 -13.47
N ASN A 234 0.05 -8.07 -14.11
CA ASN A 234 -0.17 -7.67 -15.50
C ASN A 234 0.52 -8.62 -16.51
N PRO A 235 0.20 -8.50 -17.82
CA PRO A 235 0.79 -9.33 -18.86
C PRO A 235 2.32 -9.27 -18.92
N MET A 236 2.94 -8.09 -18.83
CA MET A 236 4.40 -7.97 -18.91
C MET A 236 5.10 -8.65 -17.73
N THR A 237 4.67 -8.41 -16.50
CA THR A 237 5.25 -9.05 -15.30
C THR A 237 5.09 -10.56 -15.36
N SER A 238 3.89 -11.04 -15.72
CA SER A 238 3.60 -12.48 -15.83
C SER A 238 4.46 -13.16 -16.89
N LEU A 239 4.55 -12.57 -18.08
CA LEU A 239 5.39 -13.10 -19.17
C LEU A 239 6.87 -13.02 -18.82
N ALA A 240 7.32 -11.97 -18.14
CA ALA A 240 8.71 -11.79 -17.74
C ALA A 240 9.16 -12.92 -16.82
N HIS A 241 8.36 -13.22 -15.79
CA HIS A 241 8.65 -14.31 -14.85
C HIS A 241 8.55 -15.68 -15.54
N PHE A 242 7.53 -15.89 -16.37
CA PHE A 242 7.35 -17.13 -17.11
C PHE A 242 8.52 -17.43 -18.06
N TYR A 243 8.89 -16.47 -18.90
CA TYR A 243 10.02 -16.61 -19.84
C TYR A 243 11.35 -16.73 -19.12
N LEU A 244 11.59 -15.96 -18.07
CA LEU A 244 12.83 -16.08 -17.29
C LEU A 244 12.99 -17.49 -16.71
N GLY A 245 11.93 -18.07 -16.15
CA GLY A 245 11.93 -19.43 -15.65
C GLY A 245 12.21 -20.47 -16.74
N GLN A 246 11.57 -20.34 -17.90
CA GLN A 246 11.79 -21.24 -19.04
C GLN A 246 13.24 -21.18 -19.56
N GLU A 247 13.75 -19.98 -19.84
CA GLU A 247 15.07 -19.78 -20.41
C GLU A 247 16.17 -20.19 -19.42
N LEU A 248 15.98 -19.91 -18.12
CA LEU A 248 16.93 -20.33 -17.07
C LEU A 248 16.98 -21.86 -16.99
N SER A 249 15.83 -22.54 -16.95
CA SER A 249 15.76 -24.00 -16.92
C SER A 249 16.42 -24.61 -18.15
N HIS A 250 16.15 -24.06 -19.34
CA HIS A 250 16.76 -24.52 -20.59
C HIS A 250 18.29 -24.42 -20.54
N PHE A 251 18.84 -23.28 -20.12
CA PHE A 251 20.29 -23.07 -20.06
C PHE A 251 21.01 -23.87 -18.98
N LEU A 252 20.34 -24.15 -17.85
CA LEU A 252 20.87 -25.07 -16.84
C LEU A 252 20.91 -26.51 -17.38
N GLN A 253 19.89 -26.94 -18.13
CA GLN A 253 19.86 -28.27 -18.77
C GLN A 253 20.94 -28.41 -19.86
N GLU A 254 21.33 -27.33 -20.53
CA GLU A 254 22.48 -27.29 -21.44
C GLU A 254 23.85 -27.35 -20.71
N GLY A 255 23.87 -27.46 -19.38
CA GLY A 255 25.10 -27.58 -18.59
C GLY A 255 25.81 -26.25 -18.30
N LYS A 256 25.13 -25.10 -18.46
CA LYS A 256 25.72 -23.79 -18.11
C LYS A 256 25.75 -23.60 -16.60
N THR A 257 26.77 -22.90 -16.12
CA THR A 257 26.82 -22.47 -14.72
C THR A 257 25.69 -21.46 -14.45
N LEU A 258 25.19 -21.44 -13.21
CA LEU A 258 24.06 -20.58 -12.82
C LEU A 258 24.25 -19.10 -13.22
N PRO A 259 25.40 -18.44 -13.00
CA PRO A 259 25.59 -17.05 -13.42
C PRO A 259 25.47 -16.86 -14.94
N ALA A 260 26.06 -17.76 -15.73
CA ALA A 260 26.03 -17.68 -17.19
C ALA A 260 24.65 -18.03 -17.77
N ALA A 261 23.94 -18.97 -17.13
CA ALA A 261 22.57 -19.32 -17.47
C ALA A 261 21.62 -18.14 -17.22
N LEU A 262 21.74 -17.48 -16.06
CA LEU A 262 20.91 -16.34 -15.67
C LEU A 262 21.10 -15.14 -16.60
N GLU A 263 22.33 -14.74 -16.90
CA GLU A 263 22.60 -13.62 -17.82
C GLU A 263 22.02 -13.85 -19.22
N ARG A 264 22.14 -15.09 -19.73
CA ARG A 264 21.55 -15.45 -21.03
C ARG A 264 20.03 -15.51 -20.96
N ALA A 265 19.46 -16.06 -19.89
CA ALA A 265 18.02 -16.14 -19.69
C ALA A 265 17.38 -14.76 -19.63
N ARG A 266 17.99 -13.81 -18.90
CA ARG A 266 17.55 -12.41 -18.84
C ARG A 266 17.52 -11.76 -20.23
N SER A 267 18.61 -11.89 -20.98
CA SER A 267 18.70 -11.32 -22.33
C SER A 267 17.67 -11.91 -23.30
N ARG A 268 17.46 -13.23 -23.27
CA ARG A 268 16.45 -13.91 -24.09
C ARG A 268 15.03 -13.52 -23.71
N THR A 269 14.75 -13.45 -22.41
CA THR A 269 13.45 -13.03 -21.87
C THR A 269 13.06 -11.66 -22.37
N LEU A 270 13.95 -10.66 -22.27
CA LEU A 270 13.67 -9.30 -22.72
C LEU A 270 13.45 -9.22 -24.23
N SER A 271 14.20 -9.99 -25.02
CA SER A 271 13.98 -10.09 -26.46
C SER A 271 12.61 -10.65 -26.79
N ARG A 272 12.16 -11.70 -26.09
CA ARG A 272 10.83 -12.30 -26.27
C ARG A 272 9.72 -11.34 -25.86
N LEU A 273 9.86 -10.71 -24.68
CA LEU A 273 8.90 -9.70 -24.20
C LEU A 273 8.70 -8.56 -25.20
N THR A 274 9.79 -8.02 -25.75
CA THR A 274 9.72 -6.91 -26.71
C THR A 274 8.99 -7.29 -27.99
N GLN A 275 9.17 -8.54 -28.45
CA GLN A 275 8.48 -9.08 -29.63
C GLN A 275 7.01 -9.36 -29.36
N ASP A 276 6.70 -10.07 -28.27
CA ASP A 276 5.34 -10.55 -27.99
C ASP A 276 4.39 -9.41 -27.55
N LEU A 277 4.92 -8.38 -26.90
CA LEU A 277 4.15 -7.21 -26.46
C LEU A 277 4.18 -6.05 -27.46
N ASP A 278 4.84 -6.24 -28.62
CA ASP A 278 5.02 -5.22 -29.67
C ASP A 278 5.43 -3.84 -29.13
N LEU A 279 6.41 -3.83 -28.20
CA LEU A 279 6.81 -2.60 -27.51
C LEU A 279 7.57 -1.63 -28.43
N GLY A 280 7.98 -2.09 -29.62
CA GLY A 280 8.85 -1.38 -30.54
C GLY A 280 10.31 -1.37 -30.08
N THR A 281 11.20 -0.79 -30.89
CA THR A 281 12.65 -0.75 -30.64
C THR A 281 13.16 0.64 -30.24
N GLU A 282 12.30 1.66 -30.24
CA GLU A 282 12.68 3.04 -29.93
C GLU A 282 12.80 3.29 -28.42
N PRO A 283 14.01 3.56 -27.88
CA PRO A 283 14.24 3.69 -26.44
C PRO A 283 13.41 4.79 -25.77
N ALA A 284 13.12 5.87 -26.50
CA ALA A 284 12.36 7.01 -25.97
C ALA A 284 10.90 6.68 -25.64
N TYR A 285 10.31 5.65 -26.27
CA TYR A 285 8.91 5.28 -26.09
C TYR A 285 8.72 3.94 -25.38
N LEU A 286 9.78 3.17 -25.22
CA LEU A 286 9.78 1.84 -24.63
C LEU A 286 9.18 1.82 -23.21
N THR A 287 9.49 2.81 -22.36
CA THR A 287 8.93 2.88 -20.99
C THR A 287 7.44 3.19 -20.99
N LEU A 288 6.98 4.14 -21.81
CA LEU A 288 5.57 4.54 -21.87
C LEU A 288 4.70 3.48 -22.55
N ARG A 289 5.19 2.86 -23.62
CA ARG A 289 4.53 1.70 -24.24
C ARG A 289 4.56 0.50 -23.30
N GLY A 290 5.66 0.27 -22.61
CA GLY A 290 5.77 -0.76 -21.58
C GLY A 290 4.70 -0.58 -20.50
N LEU A 291 4.49 0.65 -20.01
CA LEU A 291 3.47 0.94 -19.01
C LEU A 291 2.05 0.72 -19.56
N LYS A 292 1.75 1.26 -20.74
CA LYS A 292 0.39 1.25 -21.29
C LYS A 292 -0.02 -0.09 -21.87
N ILE A 293 0.85 -0.71 -22.68
CA ILE A 293 0.58 -1.96 -23.42
C ILE A 293 0.98 -3.17 -22.58
N GLY A 294 2.17 -3.14 -21.98
CA GLY A 294 2.67 -4.29 -21.24
C GLY A 294 2.12 -4.39 -19.82
N MET A 295 2.09 -3.28 -19.07
CA MET A 295 1.61 -3.28 -17.69
C MET A 295 0.11 -2.97 -17.54
N TRP A 296 -0.54 -2.57 -18.63
CA TRP A 296 -1.95 -2.21 -18.66
C TRP A 296 -2.34 -1.09 -17.67
N HIS A 297 -1.43 -0.13 -17.48
CA HIS A 297 -1.63 1.02 -16.62
C HIS A 297 -1.77 2.33 -17.41
N ASP A 298 -2.56 3.24 -16.85
CA ASP A 298 -2.71 4.60 -17.35
C ASP A 298 -2.27 5.61 -16.28
N ASP A 299 -1.26 6.42 -16.61
CA ASP A 299 -0.62 7.42 -15.76
C ASP A 299 -1.27 8.82 -15.84
N SER A 300 -2.29 9.00 -16.67
CA SER A 300 -2.99 10.28 -16.76
C SER A 300 -3.68 10.65 -15.44
N ALA A 301 -3.51 11.90 -15.01
CA ALA A 301 -4.11 12.38 -13.78
C ALA A 301 -5.64 12.41 -13.89
N LEU A 302 -6.32 11.90 -12.87
CA LEU A 302 -7.76 12.04 -12.74
C LEU A 302 -8.11 13.30 -11.95
N VAL A 303 -9.16 14.00 -12.39
CA VAL A 303 -9.73 15.10 -11.61
C VAL A 303 -10.38 14.56 -10.33
N LEU A 304 -10.30 15.34 -9.24
CA LEU A 304 -10.80 14.94 -7.92
C LEU A 304 -12.30 14.58 -7.94
N SER A 305 -13.11 15.20 -8.80
CA SER A 305 -14.53 14.84 -8.95
C SER A 305 -14.73 13.41 -9.46
N THR A 306 -13.89 12.94 -10.38
CA THR A 306 -13.90 11.55 -10.85
C THR A 306 -13.47 10.60 -9.75
N LEU A 307 -12.42 10.93 -9.00
CA LEU A 307 -11.97 10.12 -7.86
C LEU A 307 -13.02 10.02 -6.75
N ARG A 308 -13.75 11.10 -6.48
CA ARG A 308 -14.92 11.06 -5.58
C ARG A 308 -16.00 10.13 -6.12
N ARG A 309 -16.34 10.21 -7.42
CA ARG A 309 -17.32 9.29 -8.01
C ARG A 309 -16.89 7.84 -7.88
N VAL A 310 -15.62 7.52 -8.16
CA VAL A 310 -15.04 6.18 -7.98
C VAL A 310 -15.12 5.73 -6.52
N LEU A 311 -14.57 6.49 -5.56
CA LEU A 311 -14.60 6.08 -4.15
C LEU A 311 -16.02 5.97 -3.58
N GLY A 312 -16.96 6.74 -4.13
CA GLY A 312 -18.38 6.66 -3.79
C GLY A 312 -19.02 5.31 -4.09
N THR A 313 -18.46 4.52 -5.02
CA THR A 313 -19.00 3.19 -5.39
C THR A 313 -18.59 2.09 -4.42
N PHE A 314 -17.56 2.31 -3.60
CA PHE A 314 -17.09 1.35 -2.60
C PHE A 314 -17.80 1.58 -1.26
N PRO A 315 -18.00 0.53 -0.44
CA PRO A 315 -18.42 0.70 0.94
C PRO A 315 -17.36 1.47 1.75
N ILE A 316 -17.74 1.96 2.94
CA ILE A 316 -16.83 2.71 3.82
C ILE A 316 -15.79 1.78 4.46
N ASP A 317 -16.13 0.54 4.71
CA ASP A 317 -15.29 -0.53 5.24
C ASP A 317 -15.88 -1.89 4.81
N PRO A 318 -15.19 -3.02 5.01
CA PRO A 318 -15.68 -4.34 4.59
C PRO A 318 -16.93 -4.86 5.31
N TRP A 319 -17.38 -4.20 6.40
CA TRP A 319 -18.51 -4.66 7.21
C TRP A 319 -19.77 -3.81 7.01
N SER A 320 -19.72 -2.83 6.11
CA SER A 320 -20.78 -1.85 5.87
C SER A 320 -21.65 -2.17 4.67
#